data_AF-A0A5J4YR65-F1
#
_entry.id   AF-A0A5J4YR65-F1
#
_cell.length_a   1.000
_cell.length_b   1.000
_cell.length_c   1.000
_cell.angle_alpha   90.00
_cell.angle_beta   90.00
_cell.angle_gamma   90.00
#
_symmetry.space_group_name_H-M   'P 1'
#
loop_
_entity.id
_entity.type
_entity.pdbx_description
1 polymer ?
#
loop_
_entity_poly.entity_id
_entity_poly.type
_entity_poly.pdbx_seq_one_letter_code
_entity_poly.pdbx_strand_id
1 'polypeptide(L)'
;MNAISVGIPLIPSEVAVENGATREWESVPERATANGDATIVNGAGPAATPLDKQQERILRMQQQAREYAEVERQRHERRLAQEERKRIRNEERAAAHKAELESSARKMFWIGCLACPLVFLMLISYYWKEFRDQNANPVIRTWCKRALAVWVVYMVVWITWYTVFLVYRNDELSGLNIVLYKNEFTPIKF
;
A
#
# COMPACT_ATOMS: atom_id res chain seq x y z
N MET A 1 -23.49 -21.70 22.34
CA MET A 1 -23.07 -20.72 21.31
C MET A 1 -22.48 -19.53 22.05
N ASN A 2 -21.15 -19.46 22.08
CA ASN A 2 -20.41 -18.56 22.95
C ASN A 2 -20.32 -17.17 22.34
N ALA A 3 -20.83 -16.18 23.07
CA ALA A 3 -20.57 -14.77 22.84
C ALA A 3 -19.17 -14.45 23.37
N ILE A 4 -18.27 -13.99 22.49
CA ILE A 4 -17.00 -13.39 22.90
C ILE A 4 -17.11 -11.89 22.66
N SER A 5 -17.41 -11.20 23.76
CA SER A 5 -17.15 -9.79 23.98
C SER A 5 -15.65 -9.55 23.86
N VAL A 6 -15.23 -8.71 22.92
CA VAL A 6 -13.86 -8.18 22.88
C VAL A 6 -13.95 -6.68 23.04
N GLY A 7 -13.43 -6.22 24.17
CA GLY A 7 -13.45 -4.82 24.61
C GLY A 7 -12.73 -3.90 23.65
N ILE A 8 -13.39 -2.78 23.37
CA ILE A 8 -12.83 -1.58 22.77
C ILE A 8 -12.18 -0.78 23.91
N PRO A 9 -10.85 -0.57 23.94
CA PRO A 9 -10.30 0.46 24.79
C PRO A 9 -10.60 1.84 24.17
N LEU A 10 -11.42 2.60 24.90
CA LEU A 10 -11.61 4.04 24.74
C LEU A 10 -10.25 4.75 24.67
N ILE A 11 -10.03 5.50 23.60
CA ILE A 11 -8.96 6.50 23.51
C ILE A 11 -9.45 7.73 24.27
N PRO A 12 -8.77 8.19 25.35
CA PRO A 12 -9.13 9.43 26.00
C PRO A 12 -8.72 10.65 25.16
N SER A 13 -9.58 11.64 25.28
CA SER A 13 -9.54 13.04 24.88
C SER A 13 -8.21 13.78 25.11
N GLU A 14 -8.04 14.83 24.31
CA GLU A 14 -7.41 16.10 24.68
C GLU A 14 -6.01 16.05 25.33
N VAL A 15 -5.00 16.38 24.53
CA VAL A 15 -3.97 17.32 25.02
C VAL A 15 -3.65 18.28 23.88
N ALA A 16 -4.30 19.45 23.92
CA ALA A 16 -3.75 20.66 23.34
C ALA A 16 -2.44 20.97 24.09
N VAL A 17 -1.32 21.01 23.39
CA VAL A 17 -0.08 21.63 23.91
C VAL A 17 0.08 22.95 23.18
N GLU A 18 -0.64 23.92 23.72
CA GLU A 18 -0.31 25.33 23.70
C GLU A 18 0.97 25.51 24.53
N ASN A 19 2.05 26.00 23.93
CA ASN A 19 3.21 26.49 24.68
C ASN A 19 3.78 27.71 23.94
N GLY A 20 3.10 28.84 24.14
CA GLY A 20 3.73 30.15 24.09
C GLY A 20 4.04 30.60 25.51
N ALA A 21 5.33 30.82 25.82
CA ALA A 21 5.85 31.63 26.93
C ALA A 21 7.38 31.63 26.82
N THR A 22 7.99 32.67 26.24
CA THR A 22 8.58 33.84 26.93
C THR A 22 9.88 33.55 27.70
N ARG A 23 10.95 34.20 27.21
CA ARG A 23 12.09 34.83 27.92
C ARG A 23 12.69 34.10 29.13
N GLU A 24 14.00 33.85 29.05
CA GLU A 24 14.93 34.50 29.98
C GLU A 24 16.37 34.48 29.45
N TRP A 25 16.98 35.66 29.49
CA TRP A 25 18.41 35.88 29.26
C TRP A 25 19.09 35.72 30.62
N GLU A 26 19.76 34.60 30.85
CA GLU A 26 20.63 34.37 32.01
C GLU A 26 21.54 33.20 31.64
N SER A 27 22.83 33.18 31.90
CA SER A 27 23.79 34.15 32.39
C SER A 27 25.14 33.57 31.99
N VAL A 28 26.09 34.44 31.68
CA VAL A 28 27.49 34.08 31.45
C VAL A 28 28.05 33.50 32.75
N PRO A 29 28.63 32.28 32.80
CA PRO A 29 29.42 31.89 33.95
C PRO A 29 30.79 32.60 33.88
N GLU A 30 30.80 33.72 34.58
CA GLU A 30 31.82 34.29 35.45
C GLU A 30 33.12 33.48 35.62
N ARG A 31 34.23 34.21 35.43
CA ARG A 31 35.61 33.82 35.73
C ARG A 31 35.73 33.29 37.17
N ALA A 32 35.99 32.00 37.31
CA ALA A 32 36.70 31.49 38.47
C ALA A 32 38.22 31.63 38.22
N THR A 33 38.81 32.73 38.71
CA THR A 33 40.26 32.84 38.92
C THR A 33 40.63 31.96 40.10
N ALA A 34 40.91 30.68 39.84
CA ALA A 34 41.61 29.84 40.79
C ALA A 34 43.11 30.17 40.70
N ASN A 35 43.57 30.99 41.64
CA ASN A 35 44.97 31.08 42.02
C ASN A 35 45.44 29.70 42.48
N GLY A 36 46.01 28.94 41.55
CA GLY A 36 46.78 27.73 41.80
C GLY A 36 48.24 28.04 41.51
N ASP A 37 49.00 28.22 42.58
CA ASP A 37 50.44 28.40 42.64
C ASP A 37 51.16 27.31 41.82
N ALA A 38 51.44 27.61 40.56
CA ALA A 38 52.23 26.75 39.69
C ALA A 38 53.70 27.09 39.92
N THR A 39 54.29 26.44 40.93
CA THR A 39 55.74 26.29 41.04
C THR A 39 56.26 25.82 39.68
N ILE A 40 57.00 26.68 38.98
CA ILE A 40 57.75 26.32 37.78
C ILE A 40 58.90 25.41 38.24
N VAL A 41 58.60 24.12 38.36
CA VAL A 41 59.65 23.09 38.34
C VAL A 41 60.07 22.98 36.88
N ASN A 42 61.12 23.74 36.52
CA ASN A 42 61.90 23.50 35.32
C ASN A 42 62.58 22.13 35.43
N GLY A 43 61.80 21.07 35.24
CA GLY A 43 62.29 19.74 34.97
C GLY A 43 62.71 19.69 33.51
N ALA A 44 64.00 19.83 33.25
CA ALA A 44 64.60 19.44 31.99
C ALA A 44 64.34 17.93 31.78
N GLY A 45 63.21 17.61 31.15
CA GLY A 45 62.92 16.26 30.69
C GLY A 45 63.92 15.87 29.62
N PRO A 46 64.36 14.60 29.57
CA PRO A 46 65.33 14.16 28.59
C PRO A 46 64.79 14.46 27.18
N ALA A 47 65.63 15.06 26.34
CA ALA A 47 65.28 15.43 24.98
C ALA A 47 64.71 14.20 24.25
N ALA A 48 63.40 14.20 24.00
CA ALA A 48 62.70 13.13 23.30
C ALA A 48 63.45 12.84 21.99
N THR A 49 63.92 11.60 21.86
CA THR A 49 64.68 11.19 20.69
C THR A 49 63.78 11.27 19.44
N PRO A 50 64.32 11.52 18.24
CA PRO A 50 63.52 11.63 17.03
C PRO A 50 62.66 10.40 16.73
N LEU A 51 63.00 9.24 17.32
CA LEU A 51 62.27 7.99 17.23
C LEU A 51 60.95 7.99 18.05
N ASP A 52 60.95 8.61 19.24
CA ASP A 52 59.75 8.71 20.10
C ASP A 52 58.66 9.58 19.44
N LYS A 53 59.06 10.68 18.80
CA LYS A 53 58.15 11.55 18.04
C LYS A 53 57.57 10.83 16.81
N GLN A 54 58.30 9.88 16.25
CA GLN A 54 57.82 9.08 15.12
C GLN A 54 56.80 8.03 15.58
N GLN A 55 57.05 7.36 16.71
CA GLN A 55 56.08 6.43 17.32
C GLN A 55 54.78 7.13 17.73
N GLU A 56 54.86 8.33 18.29
CA GLU A 56 53.68 9.11 18.69
C GLU A 56 52.81 9.51 17.47
N ARG A 57 53.44 9.84 16.34
CA ARG A 57 52.71 10.10 15.08
C ARG A 57 52.01 8.86 14.54
N ILE A 58 52.67 7.69 14.61
CA ILE A 58 52.09 6.43 14.16
C ILE A 58 50.87 6.06 15.03
N LEU A 59 50.97 6.26 16.34
CA LEU A 59 49.88 5.99 17.28
C LEU A 59 48.67 6.89 17.03
N ARG A 60 48.90 8.20 16.83
CA ARG A 60 47.84 9.16 16.47
C ARG A 60 47.17 8.81 15.14
N MET A 61 47.97 8.39 14.15
CA MET A 61 47.44 7.97 12.85
C MET A 61 46.61 6.69 12.95
N GLN A 62 47.02 5.72 13.78
CA GLN A 62 46.21 4.53 14.08
C GLN A 62 44.92 4.86 14.82
N GLN A 63 44.94 5.80 15.77
CA GLN A 63 43.74 6.24 16.48
C GLN A 63 42.75 6.93 15.53
N GLN A 64 43.23 7.84 14.69
CA GLN A 64 42.40 8.48 13.66
C GLN A 64 41.80 7.48 12.67
N ALA A 65 42.57 6.46 12.26
CA ALA A 65 42.07 5.42 11.37
C ALA A 65 40.95 4.57 12.01
N ARG A 66 41.03 4.31 13.33
CA ARG A 66 39.98 3.60 14.07
C ARG A 66 38.72 4.44 14.20
N GLU A 67 38.85 5.71 14.58
CA GLU A 67 37.71 6.64 14.67
C GLU A 67 37.00 6.78 13.31
N TYR A 68 37.77 6.89 12.23
CA TYR A 68 37.20 6.98 10.88
C TYR A 68 36.44 5.70 10.50
N ALA A 69 37.00 4.53 10.79
CA ALA A 69 36.36 3.25 10.53
C ALA A 69 35.06 3.07 11.34
N GLU A 70 35.02 3.57 12.58
CA GLU A 70 33.81 3.53 13.43
C GLU A 70 32.71 4.46 12.90
N VAL A 71 33.07 5.68 12.48
CA VAL A 71 32.13 6.62 11.87
C VAL A 71 31.56 6.08 10.55
N GLU A 72 32.39 5.42 9.75
CA GLU A 72 31.97 4.82 8.48
C GLU A 72 31.03 3.63 8.71
N ARG A 73 31.31 2.78 9.70
CA ARG A 73 30.38 1.71 10.13
C ARG A 73 29.05 2.27 10.61
N GLN A 74 29.05 3.29 11.46
CA GLN A 74 27.82 3.93 11.92
C GLN A 74 27.02 4.55 10.76
N ARG A 75 27.69 5.16 9.77
CA ARG A 75 27.01 5.69 8.57
C ARG A 75 26.39 4.56 7.75
N HIS A 76 27.09 3.44 7.60
CA HIS A 76 26.58 2.30 6.85
C HIS A 76 25.36 1.67 7.55
N GLU A 77 25.41 1.49 8.86
CA GLU A 77 24.27 0.99 9.65
C GLU A 77 23.07 1.94 9.57
N ARG A 78 23.29 3.26 9.64
CA ARG A 78 22.21 4.25 9.47
C ARG A 78 21.58 4.19 8.08
N ARG A 79 22.37 3.94 7.02
CA ARG A 79 21.85 3.76 5.65
C ARG A 79 21.01 2.49 5.55
N LEU A 80 21.48 1.38 6.09
CA LEU A 80 20.74 0.11 6.09
C LEU A 80 19.43 0.23 6.88
N ALA A 81 19.46 0.83 8.07
CA ALA A 81 18.27 1.07 8.86
C ALA A 81 17.27 2.01 8.16
N GLN A 82 17.74 3.01 7.40
CA GLN A 82 16.88 3.86 6.58
C GLN A 82 16.28 3.10 5.40
N GLU A 83 17.05 2.26 4.73
CA GLU A 83 16.56 1.42 3.61
C GLU A 83 15.53 0.41 4.08
N GLU A 84 15.76 -0.22 5.24
CA GLU A 84 14.83 -1.16 5.85
C GLU A 84 13.51 -0.46 6.22
N ARG A 85 13.58 0.71 6.86
CA ARG A 85 12.39 1.54 7.14
C ARG A 85 11.63 1.94 5.88
N LYS A 86 12.35 2.23 4.78
CA LYS A 86 11.73 2.54 3.48
C LYS A 86 11.05 1.30 2.89
N ARG A 87 11.67 0.12 2.99
CA ARG A 87 11.06 -1.15 2.55
C ARG A 87 9.79 -1.44 3.32
N ILE A 88 9.83 -1.41 4.65
CA ILE A 88 8.66 -1.63 5.51
C ILE A 88 7.53 -0.65 5.16
N ARG A 89 7.85 0.65 5.03
CA ARG A 89 6.85 1.65 4.62
C ARG A 89 6.26 1.39 3.24
N ASN A 90 7.06 0.94 2.29
CA ASN A 90 6.60 0.63 0.93
C ASN A 90 5.74 -0.63 0.92
N GLU A 91 6.08 -1.63 1.72
CA GLU A 91 5.31 -2.85 1.91
C GLU A 91 3.95 -2.56 2.56
N GLU A 92 3.92 -1.72 3.61
CA GLU A 92 2.68 -1.27 4.24
C GLU A 92 1.79 -0.51 3.26
N ARG A 93 2.36 0.41 2.46
CA ARG A 93 1.62 1.13 1.41
C ARG A 93 1.06 0.19 0.34
N ALA A 94 1.86 -0.81 -0.07
CA ALA A 94 1.41 -1.81 -1.04
C ALA A 94 0.29 -2.70 -0.46
N ALA A 95 0.37 -3.07 0.82
CA ALA A 95 -0.69 -3.79 1.51
C ALA A 95 -1.98 -2.97 1.63
N ALA A 96 -1.87 -1.69 2.02
CA ALA A 96 -3.01 -0.78 2.11
C ALA A 96 -3.71 -0.61 0.76
N HIS A 97 -2.94 -0.40 -0.32
CA HIS A 97 -3.49 -0.28 -1.66
C HIS A 97 -4.20 -1.58 -2.12
N LYS A 98 -3.63 -2.75 -1.81
CA LYS A 98 -4.28 -4.05 -2.10
C LYS A 98 -5.61 -4.21 -1.35
N ALA A 99 -5.67 -3.80 -0.08
CA ALA A 99 -6.90 -3.85 0.72
C ALA A 99 -7.98 -2.91 0.17
N GLU A 100 -7.59 -1.72 -0.28
CA GLU A 100 -8.50 -0.76 -0.90
C GLU A 100 -9.09 -1.31 -2.21
N LEU A 101 -8.24 -1.86 -3.10
CA LEU A 101 -8.65 -2.52 -4.34
C LEU A 101 -9.65 -3.67 -4.08
N GLU A 102 -9.37 -4.51 -3.07
CA GLU A 102 -10.30 -5.59 -2.70
C GLU A 102 -11.65 -5.05 -2.24
N SER A 103 -11.63 -4.02 -1.38
CA SER A 103 -12.86 -3.41 -0.86
C SER A 103 -13.70 -2.80 -1.99
N SER A 104 -13.04 -2.17 -2.97
CA SER A 104 -13.67 -1.56 -4.13
C SER A 104 -14.29 -2.62 -5.04
N ALA A 105 -13.54 -3.68 -5.36
CA ALA A 105 -14.03 -4.81 -6.16
C ALA A 105 -15.27 -5.48 -5.52
N ARG A 106 -15.26 -5.65 -4.20
CA ARG A 106 -16.40 -6.21 -3.45
C ARG A 106 -17.62 -5.29 -3.51
N LYS A 107 -17.45 -3.97 -3.33
CA LYS A 107 -18.54 -2.99 -3.44
C LYS A 107 -19.15 -3.02 -4.85
N MET A 108 -18.32 -2.96 -5.88
CA MET A 108 -18.77 -3.02 -7.28
C MET A 108 -19.53 -4.32 -7.58
N PHE A 109 -19.10 -5.46 -7.04
CA PHE A 109 -19.82 -6.72 -7.18
C PHE A 109 -21.24 -6.65 -6.58
N TRP A 110 -21.38 -6.18 -5.35
CA TRP A 110 -22.69 -6.05 -4.70
C TRP A 110 -23.59 -5.02 -5.38
N ILE A 111 -23.03 -3.90 -5.84
CA ILE A 111 -23.76 -2.91 -6.64
C ILE A 111 -24.25 -3.53 -7.96
N GLY A 112 -23.42 -4.33 -8.62
CA GLY A 112 -23.81 -5.07 -9.82
C GLY A 112 -24.98 -6.04 -9.58
N CYS A 113 -24.99 -6.73 -8.44
CA CYS A 113 -26.10 -7.62 -8.05
C CYS A 113 -27.43 -6.89 -7.86
N LEU A 114 -27.42 -5.59 -7.51
CA LEU A 114 -28.61 -4.79 -7.21
C LEU A 114 -29.33 -4.26 -8.46
N ALA A 115 -29.19 -4.95 -9.59
CA ALA A 115 -29.81 -4.70 -10.91
C ALA A 115 -29.04 -3.80 -11.89
N CYS A 116 -27.74 -3.57 -11.70
CA CYS A 116 -26.92 -2.89 -12.69
C CYS A 116 -25.89 -3.85 -13.33
N PRO A 117 -26.30 -4.68 -14.31
CA PRO A 117 -25.43 -5.69 -14.93
C PRO A 117 -24.21 -5.08 -15.63
N LEU A 118 -24.30 -3.81 -16.05
CA LEU A 118 -23.20 -3.07 -16.66
C LEU A 118 -22.03 -2.86 -15.69
N VAL A 119 -22.28 -2.84 -14.39
CA VAL A 119 -21.21 -2.71 -13.37
C VAL A 119 -20.30 -3.94 -13.37
N PHE A 120 -20.82 -5.13 -13.70
CA PHE A 120 -19.98 -6.32 -13.86
C PHE A 120 -19.02 -6.18 -15.04
N LEU A 121 -19.46 -5.59 -16.16
CA LEU A 121 -18.58 -5.29 -17.30
C LEU A 121 -17.53 -4.23 -16.96
N MET A 122 -17.91 -3.21 -16.20
CA MET A 122 -16.95 -2.22 -15.71
C MET A 122 -15.89 -2.86 -14.82
N LEU A 123 -16.29 -3.70 -13.87
CA LEU A 123 -15.39 -4.46 -12.99
C LEU A 123 -14.43 -5.34 -13.81
N ILE A 124 -14.95 -6.09 -14.78
CA ILE A 124 -14.14 -6.96 -15.65
C ILE A 124 -13.16 -6.13 -16.50
N SER A 125 -13.60 -5.02 -17.08
CA SER A 125 -12.76 -4.13 -17.90
C SER A 125 -11.66 -3.45 -17.07
N TYR A 126 -12.00 -2.96 -15.87
CA TYR A 126 -11.06 -2.27 -15.00
C TYR A 126 -9.96 -3.20 -14.50
N TYR A 127 -10.31 -4.41 -14.07
CA TYR A 127 -9.35 -5.42 -13.60
C TYR A 127 -8.86 -6.37 -14.71
N TRP A 128 -9.07 -6.03 -16.00
CA TRP A 128 -8.69 -6.91 -17.11
C TRP A 128 -7.17 -7.16 -17.16
N LYS A 129 -6.37 -6.12 -16.85
CA LYS A 129 -4.91 -6.24 -16.77
C LYS A 129 -4.48 -7.16 -15.62
N GLU A 130 -4.98 -6.94 -14.41
CA GLU A 130 -4.77 -7.82 -13.26
C GLU A 130 -5.27 -9.25 -13.51
N PHE A 131 -6.33 -9.44 -14.30
CA PHE A 131 -6.85 -10.77 -14.62
C PHE A 131 -5.93 -11.55 -15.57
N ARG A 132 -5.26 -10.85 -16.48
CA ARG A 132 -4.33 -11.43 -17.45
C ARG A 132 -2.97 -11.73 -16.84
N ASP A 133 -2.59 -11.00 -15.79
CA ASP A 133 -1.33 -11.22 -15.09
C ASP A 133 -1.43 -12.41 -14.13
N GLN A 134 -0.56 -13.41 -14.29
CA GLN A 134 -0.58 -14.64 -13.47
C GLN A 134 -0.12 -14.39 -12.03
N ASN A 135 0.63 -13.31 -11.79
CA ASN A 135 1.16 -12.95 -10.47
C ASN A 135 0.26 -11.99 -9.67
N ALA A 136 -0.92 -11.65 -10.19
CA ALA A 136 -1.85 -10.75 -9.53
C ALA A 136 -2.51 -11.37 -8.29
N ASN A 137 -3.11 -10.52 -7.46
CA ASN A 137 -3.78 -10.92 -6.22
C ASN A 137 -4.90 -11.97 -6.49
N PRO A 138 -4.82 -13.19 -5.92
CA PRO A 138 -5.77 -14.27 -6.19
C PRO A 138 -7.20 -13.94 -5.75
N VAL A 139 -7.36 -13.04 -4.76
CA VAL A 139 -8.68 -12.63 -4.25
C VAL A 139 -9.46 -11.85 -5.31
N ILE A 140 -8.83 -10.84 -5.92
CA ILE A 140 -9.44 -10.01 -6.98
C ILE A 140 -9.86 -10.89 -8.16
N ARG A 141 -9.00 -11.83 -8.55
CA ARG A 141 -9.27 -12.77 -9.64
C ARG A 141 -10.50 -13.65 -9.37
N THR A 142 -10.70 -14.06 -8.11
CA THR A 142 -11.88 -14.84 -7.70
C THR A 142 -13.16 -14.01 -7.84
N TRP A 143 -13.13 -12.74 -7.42
CA TRP A 143 -14.26 -11.83 -7.59
C TRP A 143 -14.57 -11.56 -9.07
N CYS A 144 -13.56 -11.35 -9.92
CA CYS A 144 -13.76 -11.21 -11.36
C CYS A 144 -14.38 -12.46 -12.00
N LYS A 145 -13.94 -13.67 -11.63
CA LYS A 145 -14.55 -14.92 -12.13
C LYS A 145 -16.01 -15.05 -11.72
N ARG A 146 -16.33 -14.74 -10.45
CA ARG A 146 -17.71 -14.74 -9.95
C ARG A 146 -18.56 -13.69 -10.67
N ALA A 147 -18.04 -12.49 -10.86
CA ALA A 147 -18.71 -11.42 -11.61
C ALA A 147 -19.00 -11.83 -13.05
N LEU A 148 -18.04 -12.46 -13.74
CA LEU A 148 -18.23 -12.98 -15.08
C LEU A 148 -19.32 -14.05 -15.12
N ALA A 149 -19.31 -15.00 -14.19
CA ALA A 149 -20.33 -16.04 -14.10
C ALA A 149 -21.74 -15.44 -13.88
N VAL A 150 -21.86 -14.50 -12.93
CA VAL A 150 -23.13 -13.81 -12.65
C VAL A 150 -23.60 -12.99 -13.86
N TRP A 151 -22.69 -12.32 -14.56
CA TRP A 151 -23.00 -11.57 -15.77
C TRP A 151 -23.53 -12.47 -16.89
N VAL A 152 -22.92 -13.64 -17.11
CA VAL A 152 -23.42 -14.62 -18.10
C VAL A 152 -24.83 -15.09 -17.74
N VAL A 153 -25.07 -15.46 -16.48
CA VAL A 153 -26.41 -15.85 -16.00
C VAL A 153 -27.42 -14.73 -16.24
N TYR A 154 -27.04 -13.49 -15.91
CA TYR A 154 -27.88 -12.32 -16.14
C TYR A 154 -28.21 -12.15 -17.64
N MET A 155 -27.23 -12.29 -18.53
CA MET A 155 -27.45 -12.19 -19.97
C MET A 155 -28.40 -13.27 -20.49
N VAL A 156 -28.30 -14.50 -20.00
CA VAL A 156 -29.22 -15.58 -20.37
C VAL A 156 -30.65 -15.25 -19.94
N VAL A 157 -30.84 -14.79 -18.70
CA VAL A 157 -32.15 -14.37 -18.19
C VAL A 157 -32.71 -13.19 -18.99
N TRP A 158 -31.87 -12.20 -19.28
CA TRP A 158 -32.26 -11.01 -20.04
C TRP A 158 -32.66 -11.34 -21.47
N ILE A 159 -31.87 -12.17 -22.17
CA ILE A 159 -32.20 -12.65 -23.52
C ILE A 159 -33.50 -13.46 -23.49
N THR A 160 -33.65 -14.38 -22.54
CA THR A 160 -34.87 -15.21 -22.41
C THR A 160 -36.10 -14.36 -22.14
N TRP A 161 -35.99 -13.38 -21.24
CA TRP A 161 -37.08 -12.43 -20.99
C TRP A 161 -37.39 -11.60 -22.23
N TYR A 162 -36.36 -11.11 -22.94
CA TYR A 162 -36.53 -10.31 -24.15
C TYR A 162 -37.16 -11.10 -25.30
N THR A 163 -36.78 -12.36 -25.50
CA THR A 163 -37.40 -13.22 -26.52
C THR A 163 -38.85 -13.52 -26.20
N VAL A 164 -39.17 -13.86 -24.95
CA VAL A 164 -40.55 -14.04 -24.48
C VAL A 164 -41.35 -12.76 -24.68
N PHE A 165 -40.81 -11.61 -24.29
CA PHE A 165 -41.43 -10.31 -24.47
C PHE A 165 -41.68 -9.99 -25.94
N LEU A 166 -40.72 -10.28 -26.84
CA LEU A 166 -40.91 -10.11 -28.28
C LEU A 166 -41.99 -11.04 -28.84
N VAL A 167 -42.10 -12.28 -28.37
CA VAL A 167 -43.14 -13.20 -28.81
C VAL A 167 -44.53 -12.68 -28.38
N TYR A 168 -44.69 -12.28 -27.12
CA TYR A 168 -45.96 -11.76 -26.59
C TYR A 168 -46.34 -10.39 -27.15
N ARG A 169 -45.37 -9.49 -27.32
CA ARG A 169 -45.62 -8.18 -27.96
C ARG A 169 -45.89 -8.34 -29.45
N ASN A 170 -45.19 -9.31 -30.04
CA ASN A 170 -45.34 -9.83 -31.38
C ASN A 170 -46.81 -10.12 -31.70
N ASP A 171 -47.43 -11.16 -31.10
CA ASP A 171 -48.68 -11.83 -31.53
C ASP A 171 -48.74 -12.22 -33.05
N GLU A 172 -47.86 -11.66 -33.88
CA GLU A 172 -47.68 -11.77 -35.32
C GLU A 172 -46.89 -13.02 -35.74
N LEU A 173 -46.26 -13.73 -34.80
CA LEU A 173 -45.77 -15.09 -35.07
C LEU A 173 -46.92 -16.07 -35.37
N SER A 174 -48.17 -15.71 -35.01
CA SER A 174 -49.38 -16.39 -35.48
C SER A 174 -49.61 -16.21 -37.00
N GLY A 175 -49.09 -15.13 -37.61
CA GLY A 175 -49.23 -14.84 -39.04
C GLY A 175 -48.17 -15.49 -39.93
N LEU A 176 -46.97 -15.77 -39.42
CA LEU A 176 -45.88 -16.36 -40.19
C LEU A 176 -46.11 -17.86 -40.48
N ASN A 177 -46.89 -18.54 -39.63
CA ASN A 177 -47.33 -19.93 -39.85
C ASN A 177 -48.41 -20.03 -40.95
N ILE A 178 -49.22 -18.97 -41.15
CA ILE A 178 -50.28 -18.95 -42.17
C ILE A 178 -49.71 -18.73 -43.58
N VAL A 179 -48.65 -17.93 -43.71
CA VAL A 179 -48.03 -17.66 -45.03
C VAL A 179 -47.24 -18.86 -45.55
N LEU A 180 -46.61 -19.66 -44.68
CA LEU A 180 -45.96 -20.91 -45.10
C LEU A 180 -46.98 -21.97 -45.52
N TYR A 181 -48.08 -22.13 -44.78
CA TYR A 181 -49.15 -23.08 -45.13
C TYR A 181 -49.91 -22.72 -46.41
N LYS A 182 -49.99 -21.44 -46.76
CA LYS A 182 -50.73 -20.99 -47.96
C LYS A 182 -50.00 -21.30 -49.28
N ASN A 183 -48.69 -21.54 -49.25
CA ASN A 183 -47.89 -21.82 -50.45
C ASN A 183 -47.70 -23.32 -50.75
N GLU A 184 -48.07 -24.24 -49.85
CA GLU A 184 -47.97 -25.68 -50.09
C GLU A 184 -49.28 -26.32 -50.60
N PHE A 185 -50.39 -25.58 -50.60
CA PHE A 185 -51.71 -26.08 -51.03
C PHE A 185 -52.23 -25.37 -52.30
N THR A 186 -51.43 -25.34 -53.36
CA THR A 186 -51.97 -25.15 -54.72
C THR A 186 -52.19 -26.52 -55.36
N PRO A 187 -53.43 -27.05 -55.39
CA PRO A 187 -53.70 -28.27 -56.15
C PRO A 187 -53.46 -27.96 -57.63
N ILE A 188 -52.52 -28.67 -58.23
CA ILE A 188 -52.31 -28.71 -59.68
C ILE A 188 -53.63 -29.22 -60.28
N LYS A 189 -54.39 -28.32 -60.91
CA LYS A 189 -55.55 -28.70 -61.71
C LYS A 189 -55.03 -29.31 -63.01
N PHE A 190 -55.26 -30.60 -63.18
CA PHE A 190 -55.23 -31.28 -64.49
C PHE A 190 -56.46 -30.92 -65.30
#